data_AF-A0AAN4Z490-F1
#
_entry.id   AF-A0AAN4Z490-F1
#
_cell.length_a   1.000
_cell.length_b   1.000
_cell.length_c   1.000
_cell.angle_alpha   90.00
_cell.angle_beta   90.00
_cell.angle_gamma   90.00
#
_symmetry.space_group_name_H-M   'P 1'
#
loop_
_entity.id
_entity.type
_entity.pdbx_description
1 polymer ?
#
loop_
_entity_poly.entity_id
_entity_poly.type
_entity_poly.pdbx_seq_one_letter_code
_entity_poly.pdbx_strand_id
1 'polypeptide(L)'
;IGFWSQWSEWSRCSEPCGGCGKRRRVRVCLGGEDGCAGFTEQVQPCNSHVCIGGKRGHVCSGRVLIPCELAQKLHFGTAQQQNR
;
A
#
# COMPACT_ATOMS: atom_id res chain seq x y z
N ILE A 1 7.18 9.70 30.14
CA ILE A 1 6.29 10.03 28.99
C ILE A 1 7.07 10.80 27.92
N GLY A 2 7.25 10.18 26.75
CA GLY A 2 7.73 10.85 25.54
C GLY A 2 6.58 11.47 24.74
N PHE A 3 6.91 12.50 23.95
CA PHE A 3 5.96 13.12 23.02
C PHE A 3 6.45 13.00 21.58
N TRP A 4 5.52 12.94 20.64
CA TRP A 4 5.85 12.86 19.22
C TRP A 4 6.18 14.24 18.66
N SER A 5 7.20 14.31 17.79
CA SER A 5 7.38 15.44 16.88
C SER A 5 6.19 15.55 15.93
N GLN A 6 6.13 16.68 15.22
CA GLN A 6 5.29 16.77 14.04
C GLN A 6 5.69 15.68 13.02
N TRP A 7 4.70 15.20 12.28
CA TRP A 7 4.97 14.32 11.15
C TRP A 7 5.77 15.06 10.07
N SER A 8 6.68 14.35 9.42
CA SER A 8 7.28 14.82 8.18
C SER A 8 6.22 14.96 7.09
N GLU A 9 6.59 15.70 6.05
CA GLU A 9 5.88 15.64 4.78
C GLU A 9 5.84 14.21 4.25
N TRP A 10 4.81 13.93 3.46
CA TRP A 10 4.71 12.66 2.75
C TRP A 10 5.79 12.55 1.68
N SER A 11 6.42 11.38 1.60
CA SER A 11 7.29 11.04 0.47
C SER A 11 6.52 11.12 -0.85
N ARG A 12 7.28 11.22 -1.95
CA ARG A 12 6.72 10.93 -3.27
C ARG A 12 6.15 9.51 -3.29
N CYS A 13 5.14 9.31 -4.13
CA CYS A 13 4.55 7.99 -4.32
C CYS A 13 5.57 7.07 -5.00
N SER A 14 5.64 5.81 -4.58
CA SER A 14 6.56 4.83 -5.17
C SER A 14 6.21 4.52 -6.64
N GLU A 15 4.93 4.61 -7.00
CA GLU A 15 4.46 4.42 -8.37
C GLU A 15 3.74 5.68 -8.84
N PRO A 16 3.93 6.11 -10.10
CA PRO A 16 3.24 7.28 -10.64
C PRO A 16 1.75 7.02 -10.90
N CYS A 17 1.35 5.75 -11.09
CA CYS A 17 -0.01 5.32 -11.44
C CYS A 17 -0.17 3.82 -11.10
N GLY A 18 -1.33 3.24 -11.37
CA GLY A 18 -1.58 1.80 -11.24
C GLY A 18 -2.05 1.34 -9.85
N GLY A 19 -2.17 2.26 -8.89
CA GLY A 19 -2.81 2.03 -7.60
C GLY A 19 -2.08 1.13 -6.61
N CYS A 20 -0.87 0.66 -6.95
CA CYS A 20 0.02 0.01 -5.98
C CYS A 20 1.12 0.92 -5.43
N GLY A 21 1.08 2.20 -5.80
CA GLY A 21 1.93 3.21 -5.21
C GLY A 21 1.70 3.35 -3.71
N LYS A 22 2.80 3.47 -2.96
CA LYS A 22 2.78 3.78 -1.53
C LYS A 22 3.60 5.03 -1.28
N ARG A 23 3.15 5.84 -0.32
CA ARG A 23 3.91 6.97 0.22
C ARG A 23 4.03 6.83 1.73
N ARG A 24 5.10 7.39 2.26
CA ARG A 24 5.54 7.21 3.64
C ARG A 24 5.79 8.55 4.30
N ARG A 25 5.53 8.65 5.59
CA ARG A 25 5.98 9.77 6.43
C ARG A 25 6.50 9.25 7.75
N VAL A 26 7.36 10.03 8.40
CA VAL A 26 8.01 9.66 9.65
C VAL A 26 7.83 10.77 10.69
N ARG A 27 7.93 10.40 11.96
CA ARG A 27 7.99 11.34 13.09
C ARG A 27 9.00 10.83 14.09
N VAL A 28 9.54 11.72 14.90
CA VAL A 28 10.56 11.40 15.90
C VAL A 28 9.92 11.38 17.28
N CYS A 29 10.25 10.38 18.10
CA CYS A 29 9.90 10.39 19.51
C CYS A 29 10.87 11.30 20.27
N LEU A 30 10.33 12.32 20.91
CA LEU A 30 11.09 13.28 21.71
C LEU A 30 10.82 13.00 23.20
N GLY A 31 11.81 12.41 23.87
CA GLY A 31 11.88 12.25 25.32
C GLY A 31 11.25 10.98 25.92
N GLY A 32 11.42 10.84 27.24
CA GLY A 32 10.84 9.82 28.12
C GLY A 32 11.61 8.49 28.19
N GLU A 33 11.89 7.98 29.39
CA GLU A 33 12.43 6.63 29.61
C GLU A 33 11.49 5.54 29.04
N ASP A 34 10.18 5.79 29.06
CA ASP A 34 9.14 4.90 28.52
C ASP A 34 8.93 5.01 27.00
N GLY A 35 9.60 5.95 26.32
CA GLY A 35 9.39 6.24 24.91
C GLY A 35 8.00 6.80 24.56
N CYS A 36 7.62 6.70 23.29
CA CYS A 36 6.36 7.20 22.75
C CYS A 36 5.46 6.05 22.27
N ALA A 37 4.16 6.10 22.60
CA ALA A 37 3.20 5.11 22.15
C ALA A 37 2.84 5.28 20.66
N GLY A 38 2.84 4.18 19.92
CA GLY A 38 2.47 4.11 18.50
C GLY A 38 3.67 4.04 17.55
N PHE A 39 3.41 4.20 16.25
CA PHE A 39 4.42 4.01 15.22
C PHE A 39 5.22 5.28 14.90
N THR A 40 6.52 5.12 14.65
CA THR A 40 7.44 6.15 14.11
C THR A 40 7.15 6.46 12.64
N GLU A 41 6.51 5.53 11.94
CA GLU A 41 6.34 5.55 10.49
C GLU A 41 4.90 5.25 10.11
N GLN A 42 4.41 5.94 9.09
CA GLN A 42 3.11 5.68 8.50
C GLN A 42 3.23 5.48 6.99
N VAL A 43 2.47 4.51 6.47
CA VAL A 43 2.38 4.20 5.04
C VAL A 43 0.94 4.29 4.60
N GLN A 44 0.71 4.82 3.40
CA GLN A 44 -0.61 4.84 2.78
C GLN A 44 -0.54 4.65 1.26
N PRO A 45 -1.60 4.13 0.64
CA PRO A 45 -1.70 4.04 -0.81
C PRO A 45 -1.75 5.43 -1.47
N CYS A 46 -1.26 5.52 -2.70
CA CYS A 46 -1.31 6.70 -3.54
C CYS A 46 -1.38 6.33 -5.02
N ASN A 47 -1.74 7.31 -5.85
CA ASN A 47 -1.81 7.18 -7.31
C ASN A 47 -2.64 5.98 -7.79
N SER A 48 -3.91 5.94 -7.37
CA SER A 48 -4.92 4.93 -7.73
C SER A 48 -5.43 4.99 -9.16
N HIS A 49 -5.04 6.02 -9.93
CA HIS A 49 -5.45 6.14 -11.32
C HIS A 49 -4.72 5.12 -12.21
N VAL A 50 -5.37 4.69 -13.29
CA VAL A 50 -4.83 3.71 -14.24
C VAL A 50 -3.67 4.33 -15.02
N CYS A 51 -2.64 3.53 -15.32
CA CYS A 51 -1.53 3.94 -16.18
C CYS A 51 -1.95 3.94 -17.66
N ILE A 52 -1.74 5.04 -18.37
CA ILE A 52 -1.91 5.11 -19.83
C ILE A 52 -0.66 4.46 -20.45
N GLY A 53 -0.81 3.26 -21.03
CA GLY A 53 0.31 2.48 -21.60
C GLY A 53 0.94 1.48 -20.63
N GLY A 54 0.12 0.84 -19.78
CA GLY A 54 0.57 -0.16 -18.80
C GLY A 54 1.51 -1.20 -19.40
N LYS A 55 2.69 -1.38 -18.77
CA LYS A 55 3.61 -2.46 -19.16
C LYS A 55 2.98 -3.80 -18.79
N ARG A 56 2.92 -4.73 -19.75
CA ARG A 56 2.56 -6.13 -19.47
C ARG A 56 3.55 -6.67 -18.44
N GLY A 57 3.04 -7.27 -17.36
CA GLY A 57 3.86 -7.79 -16.27
C GLY A 57 4.14 -6.82 -15.13
N HIS A 58 3.48 -5.65 -15.06
CA HIS A 58 3.49 -4.85 -13.83
C HIS A 58 2.64 -5.54 -12.76
N VAL A 59 3.31 -6.27 -11.85
CA VAL A 59 2.66 -7.01 -10.77
C VAL A 59 2.68 -6.15 -9.52
N CYS A 60 1.50 -5.67 -9.14
CA CYS A 60 1.31 -4.98 -7.88
C CYS A 60 1.21 -5.99 -6.73
N SER A 61 2.21 -6.02 -5.84
CA SER A 61 2.14 -6.83 -4.61
C SER A 61 1.20 -6.18 -3.58
N GLY A 62 -0.01 -6.70 -3.49
CA GLY A 62 -1.03 -6.24 -2.54
C GLY A 62 -2.29 -7.11 -2.58
N ARG A 63 -3.20 -6.86 -1.65
CA ARG A 63 -4.55 -7.44 -1.69
C ARG A 63 -5.49 -6.43 -2.34
N VAL A 64 -6.13 -6.81 -3.43
CA VAL A 64 -7.25 -6.04 -3.99
C VAL A 64 -8.45 -6.29 -3.08
N LEU A 65 -8.96 -5.24 -2.43
CA LEU A 65 -10.23 -5.33 -1.71
C LEU A 65 -11.35 -5.29 -2.75
N ILE A 66 -11.96 -6.44 -2.98
CA ILE A 66 -13.08 -6.59 -3.90
C ILE A 66 -14.36 -6.63 -3.05
N PRO A 67 -15.34 -5.75 -3.29
CA PRO A 67 -16.64 -5.83 -2.63
C PRO A 67 -17.26 -7.22 -2.83
N CYS A 68 -17.98 -7.74 -1.83
CA CYS A 68 -18.54 -9.10 -1.88
C CYS A 68 -19.38 -9.36 -3.14
N GLU A 69 -20.18 -8.38 -3.55
CA GLU A 69 -21.03 -8.46 -4.76
C GLU A 69 -20.23 -8.57 -6.06
N LEU A 70 -19.02 -8.01 -6.09
CA LEU A 70 -18.13 -8.09 -7.25
C LEU A 70 -17.31 -9.37 -7.24
N ALA A 71 -16.93 -9.87 -6.06
CA ALA A 71 -16.24 -11.15 -5.91
C ALA A 71 -17.08 -12.33 -6.43
N GLN A 72 -18.41 -12.28 -6.23
CA GLN A 72 -19.35 -13.28 -6.74
C GLN A 72 -19.48 -13.29 -8.27
N LYS A 73 -19.09 -12.21 -8.95
CA LYS A 73 -19.14 -12.07 -10.41
C LYS A 73 -17.82 -12.43 -11.09
N LEU A 74 -16.77 -12.72 -10.31
CA LEU A 74 -15.48 -13.15 -10.84
C LEU A 74 -15.50 -14.65 -11.14
N HIS A 75 -15.29 -14.99 -12.41
CA HIS A 75 -15.00 -16.37 -12.81
C HIS A 75 -13.51 -16.63 -12.63
N PHE A 76 -13.13 -17.30 -11.53
CA PHE A 76 -11.76 -17.77 -11.34
C PHE A 76 -11.53 -18.97 -12.27
N GLY A 77 -10.79 -18.75 -13.35
CA GLY A 77 -10.38 -19.83 -14.25
C GLY A 77 -9.55 -20.85 -13.49
N THR A 78 -10.04 -22.08 -13.37
CA THR A 78 -9.24 -23.19 -12.88
C THR A 78 -8.18 -23.49 -13.94
N ALA A 79 -6.92 -23.14 -13.64
CA ALA A 79 -5.81 -23.67 -14.42
C ALA A 79 -5.82 -25.19 -14.26
N GLN A 80 -6.31 -25.92 -15.27
CA GLN A 80 -6.13 -27.36 -15.32
C GLN A 80 -4.63 -27.62 -15.46
N GLN A 81 -4.03 -28.22 -14.42
CA GLN A 81 -2.72 -28.86 -14.55
C GLN A 81 -2.87 -29.98 -15.59
N GLN A 82 -2.41 -29.73 -16.80
CA GLN A 82 -2.27 -30.77 -17.82
C GLN A 82 -1.06 -31.62 -17.45
N ASN A 83 -1.30 -32.58 -16.56
CA ASN A 83 -0.36 -33.65 -16.23
C ASN A 83 -0.34 -34.62 -17.43
N ARG A 84 0.77 -34.65 -18.16
CA ARG A 84 1.05 -35.65 -19.20
C ARG A 84 1.70 -36.86 -18.54
#